data_AF-A0A450S9U4-F1
#
_entry.id   AF-A0A450S9U4-F1
#
_cell.length_a   1.000
_cell.length_b   1.000
_cell.length_c   1.000
_cell.angle_alpha   90.00
_cell.angle_beta   90.00
_cell.angle_gamma   90.00
#
_symmetry.space_group_name_H-M   'P 1'
#
loop_
_entity.id
_entity.type
_entity.pdbx_description
1 polymer ?
#
loop_
_entity_poly.entity_id
_entity_poly.type
_entity_poly.pdbx_seq_one_letter_code
_entity_poly.pdbx_strand_id
1 'polypeptide(L)'
;MRACAPGTLIADDSAPHCFDVEQAFQRAEEHADILFTEAGVLHSPYPIRTVFHFPGGMEAAMSEENLTASATLLHSYRIFGCMFSSLLSTIPGFEHLEPTVGMIPAEVSAQHYRALVDLGFRGANLHCNGRDLPEGVVEEFRLRRFEGIGGNSSA
;
A
#
# COMPACT_ATOMS: atom_id res chain seq x y z
N MET A 1 0.24 12.96 16.52
CA MET A 1 -0.53 13.03 15.24
C MET A 1 -1.53 14.18 15.32
N ARG A 2 -1.52 15.16 14.39
CA ARG A 2 -2.59 16.20 14.34
C ARG A 2 -3.90 15.51 13.96
N ALA A 3 -4.77 15.42 14.96
CA ALA A 3 -6.16 14.92 15.04
C ALA A 3 -6.87 14.51 13.74
N CYS A 4 -6.57 13.34 13.19
CA CYS A 4 -7.58 12.63 12.41
C CYS A 4 -8.65 12.07 13.36
N ALA A 5 -9.92 12.20 12.97
CA ALA A 5 -11.04 11.75 13.78
C ALA A 5 -11.03 10.21 13.88
N PRO A 6 -11.53 9.63 15.00
CA PRO A 6 -11.83 8.21 15.06
C PRO A 6 -12.68 7.75 13.88
N GLY A 7 -12.40 6.57 13.33
CA GLY A 7 -13.01 6.02 12.13
C GLY A 7 -12.32 6.45 10.81
N THR A 8 -11.14 7.07 10.87
CA THR A 8 -10.40 7.50 9.67
C THR A 8 -9.52 6.38 9.13
N LEU A 9 -9.55 6.17 7.80
CA LEU A 9 -8.51 5.45 7.06
C LEU A 9 -7.60 6.46 6.35
N ILE A 10 -6.30 6.38 6.60
CA ILE A 10 -5.27 7.19 5.94
C ILE A 10 -4.59 6.34 4.86
N ALA A 11 -4.61 6.82 3.62
CA ALA A 11 -3.85 6.24 2.52
C ALA A 11 -2.78 7.26 2.10
N ASP A 12 -1.52 6.97 2.41
CA ASP A 12 -0.41 7.90 2.23
C ASP A 12 0.54 7.44 1.13
N ASP A 13 0.64 8.21 0.05
CA ASP A 13 1.53 7.97 -1.10
C ASP A 13 2.74 8.93 -1.09
N SER A 14 3.03 9.54 0.07
CA SER A 14 4.14 10.48 0.22
C SER A 14 5.42 9.78 0.69
N ALA A 15 6.55 10.27 0.17
CA ALA A 15 7.89 9.91 0.62
C ALA A 15 8.69 11.20 0.86
N PRO A 16 8.99 11.59 2.12
CA PRO A 16 8.67 10.90 3.37
C PRO A 16 7.18 11.00 3.76
N HIS A 17 6.74 10.13 4.69
CA HIS A 17 5.37 10.08 5.17
C HIS A 17 4.88 11.41 5.76
N CYS A 18 3.60 11.71 5.54
CA CYS A 18 2.96 12.93 6.04
C CYS A 18 2.53 12.86 7.52
N PHE A 19 2.77 11.73 8.18
CA PHE A 19 2.45 11.48 9.59
C PHE A 19 3.61 10.77 10.31
N ASP A 20 3.58 10.84 11.63
CA ASP A 20 4.51 10.08 12.48
C ASP A 20 4.06 8.62 12.53
N VAL A 21 4.85 7.74 11.91
CA VAL A 21 4.54 6.32 11.75
C VAL A 21 4.43 5.60 13.09
N GLU A 22 5.36 5.84 14.03
CA GLU A 22 5.34 5.16 15.32
C GLU A 22 4.13 5.58 16.16
N GLN A 23 3.79 6.88 16.17
CA GLN A 23 2.56 7.34 16.82
C GLN A 23 1.30 6.76 16.17
N ALA A 24 1.32 6.50 14.85
CA ALA A 24 0.18 5.89 14.16
C ALA A 24 -0.01 4.42 14.54
N PHE A 25 1.07 3.64 14.58
CA PHE A 25 1.02 2.26 15.05
C PHE A 25 0.57 2.18 16.51
N GLN A 26 1.16 2.99 17.39
CA GLN A 26 0.76 3.03 18.79
C GLN A 26 -0.74 3.33 18.93
N ARG A 27 -1.24 4.37 18.25
CA ARG A 27 -2.67 4.71 18.32
C ARG A 27 -3.56 3.60 17.77
N ALA A 28 -3.19 2.98 16.65
CA ALA A 28 -3.98 1.92 16.06
C ALA A 28 -4.01 0.67 16.96
N GLU A 29 -2.91 0.32 17.61
CA GLU A 29 -2.85 -0.80 18.56
C GLU A 29 -3.59 -0.53 19.87
N GLU A 30 -3.46 0.67 20.44
CA GLU A 30 -4.09 1.02 21.73
C GLU A 30 -5.59 1.31 21.60
N HIS A 31 -6.01 1.93 20.50
CA HIS A 31 -7.37 2.44 20.34
C HIS A 31 -8.16 1.78 19.22
N ALA A 32 -7.52 1.12 18.25
CA ALA A 32 -8.16 0.54 17.08
C ALA A 32 -9.19 1.49 16.42
N ASP A 33 -8.91 2.79 16.46
CA ASP A 33 -9.84 3.84 16.05
C ASP A 33 -9.41 4.52 14.75
N ILE A 34 -8.26 4.16 14.20
CA ILE A 34 -7.77 4.58 12.89
C ILE A 34 -7.17 3.40 12.16
N LEU A 35 -7.19 3.49 10.83
CA LEU A 35 -6.39 2.65 9.95
C LEU A 35 -5.47 3.54 9.13
N PHE A 36 -4.34 3.00 8.72
CA PHE A 36 -3.45 3.68 7.80
C PHE A 36 -2.71 2.67 6.92
N THR A 37 -2.25 3.13 5.77
CA THR A 37 -1.39 2.35 4.88
C THR A 37 -0.55 3.25 4.01
N GLU A 38 0.63 2.75 3.64
CA GLU A 38 1.37 3.18 2.46
C GLU A 38 0.51 2.84 1.23
N ALA A 39 0.13 3.89 0.50
CA ALA A 39 -0.69 3.79 -0.70
C ALA A 39 0.20 3.47 -1.91
N GLY A 40 -0.44 3.19 -3.04
CA GLY A 40 0.29 2.90 -4.27
C GLY A 40 1.05 1.57 -4.26
N VAL A 41 0.86 0.69 -3.27
CA VAL A 41 1.52 -0.62 -3.19
C VAL A 41 0.56 -1.75 -3.59
N LEU A 42 1.05 -2.64 -4.45
CA LEU A 42 0.32 -3.81 -4.93
C LEU A 42 0.82 -5.09 -4.25
N HIS A 43 -0.09 -6.00 -3.95
CA HIS A 43 0.21 -7.39 -3.61
C HIS A 43 0.16 -8.26 -4.87
N SER A 44 1.28 -8.89 -5.19
CA SER A 44 1.41 -9.84 -6.30
C SER A 44 0.86 -11.22 -5.93
N PRO A 45 0.22 -11.96 -6.83
CA PRO A 45 -0.16 -13.35 -6.57
C PRO A 45 1.05 -14.31 -6.51
N TYR A 46 2.21 -13.87 -7.00
CA TYR A 46 3.45 -14.64 -7.04
C TYR A 46 4.61 -13.86 -6.42
N PRO A 47 5.62 -14.55 -5.84
CA PRO A 47 6.79 -13.86 -5.31
C PRO A 47 7.59 -13.17 -6.43
N ILE A 48 7.93 -11.92 -6.21
CA ILE A 48 8.79 -11.06 -7.02
C ILE A 48 10.20 -11.13 -6.46
N ARG A 49 11.15 -11.45 -7.33
CA ARG A 49 12.58 -11.36 -7.02
C ARG A 49 13.09 -9.97 -7.38
N THR A 50 13.40 -9.16 -6.37
CA THR A 50 14.01 -7.84 -6.56
C THR A 50 15.53 -7.96 -6.58
N VAL A 51 16.18 -7.30 -7.54
CA VAL A 51 17.64 -7.15 -7.60
C VAL A 51 17.95 -5.66 -7.56
N PHE A 52 18.66 -5.23 -6.52
CA PHE A 52 19.15 -3.86 -6.41
C PHE A 52 20.57 -3.79 -6.95
N HIS A 53 20.83 -2.82 -7.82
CA HIS A 53 22.18 -2.50 -8.25
C HIS A 53 22.63 -1.23 -7.54
N PHE A 54 23.58 -1.37 -6.62
CA PHE A 54 24.22 -0.24 -5.96
C PHE A 54 25.54 0.07 -6.67
N PRO A 55 25.74 1.29 -7.17
CA PRO A 55 27.05 1.72 -7.65
C PRO A 55 28.07 1.59 -6.50
N GLY A 56 29.28 1.12 -6.80
CA GLY A 56 30.27 0.79 -5.78
C GLY A 56 30.54 1.95 -4.81
N GLY A 57 30.49 1.66 -3.51
CA GLY A 57 30.69 2.65 -2.43
C GLY A 57 29.41 3.28 -1.90
N MET A 58 28.26 3.03 -2.52
CA MET A 58 26.95 3.46 -2.01
C MET A 58 26.45 2.57 -0.87
N GLU A 59 26.96 1.33 -0.72
CA GLU A 59 26.56 0.44 0.37
C GLU A 59 26.87 1.06 1.75
N ALA A 60 27.97 1.81 1.86
CA ALA A 60 28.36 2.50 3.09
C ALA A 60 27.49 3.75 3.38
N ALA A 61 26.75 4.25 2.40
CA ALA A 61 25.88 5.42 2.51
C ALA A 61 24.41 5.06 2.79
N MET A 62 24.06 3.77 2.78
CA MET A 62 22.73 3.31 3.14
C MET A 62 22.60 3.30 4.66
N SER A 63 21.94 4.32 5.22
CA SER A 63 21.49 4.28 6.60
C SER A 63 20.42 3.19 6.78
N GLU A 64 20.26 2.69 8.01
CA GLU A 64 19.13 1.81 8.36
C GLU A 64 17.77 2.45 8.00
N GLU A 65 17.68 3.77 8.08
CA GLU A 65 16.50 4.55 7.69
C GLU A 65 16.20 4.41 6.18
N ASN A 66 17.22 4.50 5.33
CA ASN A 66 17.08 4.32 3.87
C ASN A 66 16.70 2.87 3.50
N LEU A 67 17.21 1.88 4.26
CA LEU A 67 16.83 0.48 4.10
C LEU A 67 15.38 0.23 4.55
N THR A 68 14.96 0.87 5.63
CA THR A 68 13.59 0.77 6.16
C THR A 68 12.57 1.43 5.21
N ALA A 69 12.90 2.59 4.65
CA ALA A 69 12.10 3.21 3.58
C ALA A 69 12.02 2.34 2.31
N SER A 70 13.02 1.45 2.11
CA SER A 70 13.04 0.48 1.02
C SER A 70 12.38 -0.86 1.38
N ALA A 71 11.85 -1.04 2.59
CA ALA A 71 11.34 -2.32 3.07
C ALA A 71 10.18 -2.85 2.22
N THR A 72 9.35 -1.96 1.66
CA THR A 72 8.30 -2.34 0.70
C THR A 72 8.88 -3.02 -0.55
N LEU A 73 10.04 -2.58 -1.03
CA LEU A 73 10.74 -3.18 -2.18
C LEU A 73 11.45 -4.50 -1.84
N LEU A 74 11.71 -4.75 -0.56
CA LEU A 74 12.31 -5.99 -0.07
C LEU A 74 11.26 -7.10 0.17
N HIS A 75 10.00 -6.74 0.34
CA HIS A 75 8.94 -7.73 0.56
C HIS A 75 8.60 -8.48 -0.73
N SER A 76 8.78 -9.80 -0.72
CA SER A 76 8.69 -10.63 -1.94
C SER A 76 7.33 -10.63 -2.63
N TYR A 77 6.26 -10.16 -2.01
CA TYR A 77 4.94 -10.07 -2.66
C TYR A 77 4.49 -8.63 -2.92
N ARG A 78 5.33 -7.62 -2.68
CA ARG A 78 4.96 -6.21 -2.84
C ARG A 78 5.74 -5.55 -3.95
N ILE A 79 5.08 -4.64 -4.64
CA ILE A 79 5.68 -3.75 -5.64
C ILE A 79 4.88 -2.45 -5.68
N PHE A 80 5.56 -1.32 -5.84
CA PHE A 80 4.86 -0.07 -6.09
C PHE A 80 4.15 -0.11 -7.45
N GLY A 81 2.92 0.38 -7.48
CA GLY A 81 2.09 0.47 -8.67
C GLY A 81 2.75 1.29 -9.76
N CYS A 82 3.47 2.36 -9.41
CA CYS A 82 4.24 3.14 -10.39
C CYS A 82 5.32 2.28 -11.08
N MET A 83 6.06 1.45 -10.33
CA MET A 83 7.05 0.53 -10.89
C MET A 83 6.40 -0.54 -11.75
N PHE A 84 5.35 -1.20 -11.24
CA PHE A 84 4.69 -2.27 -11.98
C PHE A 84 3.99 -1.74 -13.25
N SER A 85 3.42 -0.54 -13.20
CA SER A 85 2.78 0.08 -14.37
C SER A 85 3.74 0.24 -15.55
N SER A 86 5.02 0.52 -15.27
CA SER A 86 6.06 0.61 -16.32
C SER A 86 6.36 -0.72 -17.01
N LEU A 87 6.02 -1.85 -16.36
CA LEU A 87 6.28 -3.20 -16.86
C LEU A 87 5.06 -3.81 -17.55
N LEU A 88 3.85 -3.31 -17.31
CA LEU A 88 2.60 -3.90 -17.81
C LEU A 88 2.59 -4.08 -19.33
N SER A 89 3.06 -3.06 -20.08
CA SER A 89 3.14 -3.09 -21.55
C SER A 89 4.09 -4.15 -22.10
N THR A 90 4.99 -4.69 -21.26
CA THR A 90 5.94 -5.73 -21.64
C THR A 90 5.38 -7.14 -21.48
N ILE A 91 4.21 -7.28 -20.84
CA ILE A 91 3.55 -8.56 -20.62
C ILE A 91 2.77 -8.92 -21.90
N PRO A 92 2.98 -10.12 -22.48
CA PRO A 92 2.24 -10.57 -23.65
C PRO A 92 0.72 -10.49 -23.44
N GLY A 93 0.02 -9.84 -24.37
CA GLY A 93 -1.43 -9.59 -24.30
C GLY A 93 -1.82 -8.26 -23.65
N PHE A 94 -0.87 -7.50 -23.10
CA PHE A 94 -1.10 -6.20 -22.47
C PHE A 94 -0.38 -5.04 -23.18
N GLU A 95 0.07 -5.25 -24.42
CA GLU A 95 0.82 -4.26 -25.22
C GLU A 95 0.01 -2.97 -25.48
N HIS A 96 -1.32 -3.06 -25.41
CA HIS A 96 -2.24 -1.94 -25.54
C HIS A 96 -2.24 -1.00 -24.33
N LEU A 97 -1.67 -1.40 -23.20
CA LEU A 97 -1.51 -0.57 -22.01
C LEU A 97 -0.20 0.19 -22.11
N GLU A 98 -0.17 1.23 -22.95
CA GLU A 98 1.02 2.05 -23.16
C GLU A 98 1.51 2.70 -21.85
N PRO A 99 2.84 2.92 -21.71
CA PRO A 99 3.39 3.66 -20.57
C PRO A 99 2.70 5.01 -20.41
N THR A 100 2.28 5.29 -19.17
CA THR A 100 1.55 6.54 -18.88
C THR A 100 2.54 7.69 -18.65
N VAL A 101 2.24 8.86 -19.24
CA VAL A 101 3.03 10.09 -19.08
C VAL A 101 2.11 11.25 -18.76
N GLY A 102 2.39 11.95 -17.65
CA GLY A 102 1.59 13.08 -17.20
C GLY A 102 0.24 12.65 -16.61
N MET A 103 -0.78 13.48 -16.80
CA MET A 103 -2.12 13.21 -16.27
C MET A 103 -2.80 12.07 -17.04
N ILE A 104 -3.24 11.06 -16.31
CA ILE A 104 -3.82 9.85 -16.88
C ILE A 104 -5.35 10.03 -17.01
N PRO A 105 -5.94 9.84 -18.21
CA PRO A 105 -7.39 9.82 -18.36
C PRO A 105 -8.02 8.69 -17.54
N ALA A 106 -9.22 8.92 -17.00
CA ALA A 106 -9.91 7.96 -16.14
C ALA A 106 -10.13 6.61 -16.82
N GLU A 107 -10.38 6.62 -18.13
CA GLU A 107 -10.58 5.42 -18.95
C GLU A 107 -9.31 4.57 -19.00
N VAL A 108 -8.14 5.21 -19.16
CA VAL A 108 -6.84 4.53 -19.17
C VAL A 108 -6.51 3.97 -17.79
N SER A 109 -6.79 4.71 -16.72
CA SER A 109 -6.67 4.21 -15.34
C SER A 109 -7.55 2.99 -15.10
N ALA A 110 -8.79 3.00 -15.60
CA ALA A 110 -9.72 1.88 -15.47
C ALA A 110 -9.29 0.65 -16.28
N GLN A 111 -8.59 0.82 -17.41
CA GLN A 111 -8.00 -0.29 -18.17
C GLN A 111 -6.83 -0.92 -17.40
N HIS A 112 -5.92 -0.09 -16.87
CA HIS A 112 -4.81 -0.56 -16.04
C HIS A 112 -5.32 -1.31 -14.81
N TYR A 113 -6.31 -0.76 -14.10
CA TYR A 113 -6.92 -1.42 -12.94
C TYR A 113 -7.48 -2.81 -13.29
N ARG A 114 -8.20 -2.94 -14.42
CA ARG A 114 -8.73 -4.22 -14.87
C ARG A 114 -7.62 -5.23 -15.16
N ALA A 115 -6.55 -4.79 -15.83
CA ALA A 115 -5.39 -5.65 -16.07
C ALA A 115 -4.73 -6.14 -14.78
N LEU A 116 -4.62 -5.29 -13.75
CA LEU A 116 -4.13 -5.72 -12.43
C LEU A 116 -5.02 -6.83 -11.84
N VAL A 117 -6.35 -6.66 -11.92
CA VAL A 117 -7.31 -7.65 -11.44
C VAL A 117 -7.20 -8.97 -12.23
N ASP A 118 -7.12 -8.91 -13.56
CA ASP A 118 -6.99 -10.09 -14.43
C ASP A 118 -5.68 -10.85 -14.19
N LEU A 119 -4.60 -10.12 -13.88
CA LEU A 119 -3.31 -10.68 -13.48
C LEU A 119 -3.29 -11.19 -12.03
N GLY A 120 -4.36 -11.01 -11.27
CA GLY A 120 -4.50 -11.48 -9.88
C GLY A 120 -3.85 -10.59 -8.83
N PHE A 121 -3.40 -9.38 -9.20
CA PHE A 121 -2.89 -8.39 -8.25
C PHE A 121 -4.01 -7.82 -7.39
N ARG A 122 -3.65 -7.39 -6.19
CA ARG A 122 -4.55 -6.74 -5.23
C ARG A 122 -3.88 -5.51 -4.62
N GLY A 123 -4.63 -4.69 -3.92
CA GLY A 123 -4.00 -3.73 -2.99
C GLY A 123 -3.24 -4.50 -1.91
N ALA A 124 -2.08 -3.99 -1.49
CA ALA A 124 -1.35 -4.56 -0.36
C ALA A 124 -2.18 -4.56 0.93
N ASN A 125 -1.83 -5.45 1.86
CA ASN A 125 -2.32 -5.37 3.23
C ASN A 125 -1.96 -4.00 3.83
N LEU A 126 -2.71 -3.56 4.84
CA LEU A 126 -2.40 -2.30 5.52
C LEU A 126 -1.01 -2.38 6.16
N HIS A 127 -0.10 -1.50 5.74
CA HIS A 127 1.29 -1.51 6.17
C HIS A 127 1.91 -0.12 6.05
N CYS A 128 3.04 0.11 6.70
CA CYS A 128 3.83 1.33 6.54
C CYS A 128 5.28 1.03 6.93
N ASN A 129 6.27 1.57 6.19
CA ASN A 129 7.70 1.27 6.43
C ASN A 129 8.01 -0.23 6.52
N GLY A 130 7.34 -1.05 5.71
CA GLY A 130 7.50 -2.51 5.70
C GLY A 130 6.92 -3.27 6.90
N ARG A 131 6.35 -2.59 7.90
CA ARG A 131 5.62 -3.22 9.01
C ARG A 131 4.14 -3.32 8.65
N ASP A 132 3.57 -4.51 8.82
CA ASP A 132 2.14 -4.73 8.63
C ASP A 132 1.35 -4.28 9.86
N LEU A 133 0.18 -3.69 9.62
CA LEU A 133 -0.77 -3.45 10.68
C LEU A 133 -1.35 -4.81 11.14
N PRO A 134 -1.36 -5.11 12.46
CA PRO A 134 -1.87 -6.38 12.95
C PRO A 134 -3.32 -6.63 12.55
N GLU A 135 -3.65 -7.86 12.15
CA GLU A 135 -5.01 -8.21 11.69
C GLU A 135 -6.09 -7.94 12.76
N GLY A 136 -5.77 -8.20 14.04
CA GLY A 136 -6.69 -7.91 15.16
C GLY A 136 -7.04 -6.43 15.32
N VAL A 137 -6.16 -5.50 14.92
CA VAL A 137 -6.48 -4.06 14.90
C VAL A 137 -7.50 -3.75 13.82
N VAL A 138 -7.37 -4.37 12.64
CA VAL A 138 -8.30 -4.19 11.52
C VAL A 138 -9.67 -4.76 11.85
N GLU A 139 -9.72 -5.92 12.49
CA GLU A 139 -10.95 -6.55 12.96
C GLU A 139 -11.65 -5.66 14.00
N GLU A 140 -10.94 -5.24 15.05
CA GLU A 140 -11.50 -4.40 16.12
C GLU A 140 -12.02 -3.05 15.58
N PHE A 141 -11.29 -2.44 14.63
CA PHE A 141 -11.76 -1.23 13.95
C PHE A 141 -13.10 -1.47 13.22
N ARG A 142 -13.22 -2.60 12.52
CA ARG A 142 -14.47 -2.96 11.79
C ARG A 142 -15.63 -3.19 12.76
N LEU A 143 -15.42 -3.93 13.85
CA LEU A 143 -16.43 -4.19 14.88
C LEU A 143 -17.00 -2.86 15.41
N ARG A 144 -16.11 -1.96 15.84
CA ARG A 144 -16.48 -0.64 16.40
C ARG A 144 -17.25 0.23 15.42
N ARG A 145 -16.89 0.18 14.13
CA ARG A 145 -17.43 1.12 13.13
C ARG A 145 -18.71 0.64 12.47
N PHE A 146 -18.87 -0.67 12.29
CA PHE A 146 -19.90 -1.23 11.42
C PHE A 146 -20.89 -2.18 12.12
N GLU A 147 -20.52 -2.84 13.21
CA GLU A 147 -21.43 -3.80 13.87
C GLU A 147 -22.53 -3.14 14.73
N GLY A 148 -22.43 -1.83 14.99
CA GLY A 148 -23.53 -1.04 15.57
C GLY A 148 -24.68 -0.72 14.60
N ILE A 149 -24.59 -1.10 13.32
CA ILE A 149 -25.56 -0.75 12.25
C ILE A 149 -26.55 -1.91 11.96
N GLY A 150 -26.40 -3.06 12.61
CA GLY A 150 -27.22 -4.26 12.41
C GLY A 150 -28.34 -4.50 13.44
N GLY A 151 -28.58 -3.58 14.38
CA GLY A 151 -29.57 -3.76 15.46
C GLY A 151 -30.93 -3.13 15.15
N ASN A 152 -31.95 -3.98 14.99
CA ASN A 152 -33.40 -3.72 14.83
C ASN A 152 -33.92 -3.31 13.43
N SER A 153 -34.22 -4.33 12.63
CA SER A 153 -35.48 -4.35 11.88
C SER A 153 -36.25 -5.63 12.21
N SER A 154 -37.06 -5.54 13.25
CA SER A 154 -38.22 -6.38 13.50
C SER A 154 -39.38 -5.48 13.93
N ALA A 155 -40.19 -5.11 12.94
CA ALA A 155 -41.59 -4.72 13.08
C ALA A 155 -42.29 -5.00 11.76
#